data_AF-A0A151TCR0-F1
#
_entry.id   AF-A0A151TCR0-F1
#
_cell.length_a   1.000
_cell.length_b   1.000
_cell.length_c   1.000
_cell.angle_alpha   90.00
_cell.angle_beta   90.00
_cell.angle_gamma   90.00
#
_symmetry.space_group_name_H-M   'P 1'
#
loop_
_entity.id
_entity.type
_entity.pdbx_description
1 polymer ?
#
loop_
_entity_poly.entity_id
_entity_poly.type
_entity_poly.pdbx_seq_one_letter_code
_entity_poly.pdbx_strand_id
1 'polypeptide(L)'
;MEKLGYMIREAMENGSWQPIQVGWVGPKLSHLFFADDVLLFTKAKASHVRAVTEVLHQFCADLGLKVSLVKSKVFASKGVTPRRRNKISNITHIQFTRNLGKYLGYDMVHGRVSN
;
A
#
# COMPACT_ATOMS: atom_id res chain seq x y z
N MET A 1 11.54 4.90 -10.34
CA MET A 1 10.32 4.09 -10.13
C MET A 1 10.41 2.68 -10.71
N GLU A 2 11.06 2.47 -11.85
CA GLU A 2 11.19 1.13 -12.47
C GLU A 2 11.77 0.07 -11.53
N LYS A 3 12.86 0.40 -10.81
CA LYS A 3 13.46 -0.48 -9.80
C LYS A 3 12.47 -0.90 -8.70
N LEU A 4 11.68 0.04 -8.18
CA LEU A 4 10.65 -0.28 -7.18
C LEU A 4 9.58 -1.21 -7.78
N GLY A 5 9.15 -0.96 -9.01
CA GLY A 5 8.21 -1.83 -9.71
C GLY A 5 8.75 -3.26 -9.88
N TYR A 6 10.03 -3.40 -10.21
CA TYR A 6 10.71 -4.70 -10.28
C TYR A 6 10.73 -5.42 -8.93
N MET A 7 11.11 -4.74 -7.84
CA MET A 7 11.14 -5.32 -6.49
C MET A 7 9.74 -5.75 -6.01
N ILE A 8 8.71 -4.96 -6.32
CA ILE A 8 7.31 -5.33 -6.02
C ILE A 8 6.94 -6.60 -6.80
N ARG A 9 7.31 -6.69 -8.07
CA ARG A 9 7.03 -7.86 -8.91
C ARG A 9 7.71 -9.12 -8.36
N GLU A 10 8.98 -9.04 -8.00
CA GLU A 10 9.72 -10.15 -7.38
C GLU A 10 9.04 -10.61 -6.06
N ALA A 11 8.65 -9.65 -5.21
CA ALA A 11 7.90 -9.93 -3.98
C ALA A 11 6.52 -10.55 -4.24
N MET A 12 5.92 -10.29 -5.40
CA MET A 12 4.66 -10.94 -5.80
C MET A 12 4.89 -12.36 -6.32
N GLU A 13 5.92 -12.56 -7.15
CA GLU A 13 6.27 -13.86 -7.73
C GLU A 13 6.71 -14.86 -6.66
N ASN A 14 7.42 -14.42 -5.61
CA ASN A 14 7.78 -15.24 -4.47
C ASN A 14 6.64 -15.42 -3.43
N GLY A 15 5.47 -14.80 -3.66
CA GLY A 15 4.27 -14.91 -2.82
C GLY A 15 4.32 -14.14 -1.49
N SER A 16 5.40 -13.39 -1.20
CA SER A 16 5.53 -12.59 0.03
C SER A 16 4.62 -11.36 0.03
N TRP A 17 4.31 -10.81 -1.15
CA TRP A 17 3.36 -9.72 -1.36
C TRP A 17 2.16 -10.20 -2.16
N GLN A 18 0.95 -10.11 -1.58
CA GLN A 18 -0.28 -10.41 -2.32
C GLN A 18 -1.03 -9.14 -2.73
N PRO A 19 -1.31 -8.94 -4.04
CA PRO A 19 -2.07 -7.80 -4.55
C PRO A 19 -3.54 -7.86 -4.13
N ILE A 20 -4.27 -6.77 -4.36
CA ILE A 20 -5.72 -6.70 -4.22
C ILE A 20 -6.36 -6.92 -5.60
N GLN A 21 -7.43 -7.71 -5.67
CA GLN A 21 -8.19 -7.90 -6.90
C GLN A 21 -9.37 -6.93 -6.95
N VAL A 22 -9.52 -6.22 -8.07
CA VAL A 22 -10.63 -5.30 -8.29
C VAL A 22 -11.82 -6.09 -8.86
N GLY A 23 -12.90 -6.19 -8.10
CA GLY A 23 -14.06 -7.01 -8.51
C GLY A 23 -13.75 -8.50 -8.55
N TRP A 24 -14.71 -9.30 -9.06
CA TRP A 24 -14.61 -10.76 -9.08
C TRP A 24 -13.67 -11.29 -10.17
N VAL A 25 -13.57 -10.58 -11.31
CA VAL A 25 -12.78 -10.99 -12.49
C VAL A 25 -11.83 -9.88 -12.95
N GLY A 26 -11.71 -8.79 -12.19
CA GLY A 26 -10.87 -7.68 -12.61
C GLY A 26 -9.39 -7.86 -12.23
N PRO A 27 -8.56 -6.86 -12.58
CA PRO A 27 -7.12 -6.94 -12.46
C PRO A 27 -6.66 -7.00 -11.01
N LYS A 28 -5.48 -7.59 -10.82
CA LYS A 28 -4.74 -7.55 -9.55
C LYS A 28 -3.92 -6.26 -9.51
N LEU A 29 -4.21 -5.39 -8.55
CA LEU A 29 -3.47 -4.17 -8.29
C LEU A 29 -2.49 -4.39 -7.14
N SER A 30 -1.22 -4.06 -7.37
CA SER A 30 -0.18 -4.00 -6.33
C SER A 30 0.33 -2.59 -6.11
N HIS A 31 0.38 -1.76 -7.15
CA HIS A 31 0.85 -0.38 -7.06
C HIS A 31 0.29 0.51 -8.17
N LEU A 32 0.30 1.81 -7.92
CA LEU A 32 0.17 2.87 -8.92
C LEU A 32 1.27 3.89 -8.65
N PHE A 33 2.04 4.23 -9.69
CA PHE A 33 3.09 5.24 -9.63
C PHE A 33 2.69 6.43 -10.47
N PHE A 34 2.86 7.63 -9.94
CA PHE A 34 2.74 8.86 -10.71
C PHE A 34 3.66 9.93 -10.15
N ALA A 35 4.62 10.39 -10.96
CA ALA A 35 5.69 11.28 -10.52
C ALA A 35 6.34 10.77 -9.21
N ASP A 36 6.18 11.52 -8.12
CA ASP A 36 6.71 11.20 -6.80
C ASP A 36 5.68 10.52 -5.87
N ASP A 37 4.41 10.43 -6.30
CA ASP A 37 3.34 9.81 -5.53
C ASP A 37 3.22 8.32 -5.83
N VAL A 38 3.10 7.52 -4.77
CA VAL A 38 3.00 6.07 -4.83
C VAL A 38 1.80 5.60 -4.02
N LEU A 39 0.91 4.85 -4.67
CA LEU A 39 -0.13 4.06 -3.99
C LEU A 39 0.24 2.59 -4.03
N LEU A 40 0.13 1.92 -2.89
CA LEU A 40 0.44 0.49 -2.74
C LEU A 40 -0.77 -0.27 -2.26
N PHE A 41 -0.97 -1.44 -2.84
CA PHE A 41 -2.12 -2.30 -2.60
C PHE A 41 -1.63 -3.68 -2.16
N THR A 42 -2.06 -4.08 -0.97
CA THR A 42 -1.72 -5.39 -0.40
C THR A 42 -2.85 -5.91 0.46
N LYS A 43 -2.98 -7.23 0.58
CA LYS A 43 -3.92 -7.81 1.56
C LYS A 43 -3.47 -7.44 2.98
N ALA A 44 -4.42 -7.09 3.84
CA ALA A 44 -4.19 -6.67 5.23
C ALA A 44 -3.74 -7.82 6.17
N LYS A 45 -2.74 -8.60 5.79
CA LYS A 45 -2.09 -9.65 6.57
C LYS A 45 -0.70 -9.15 6.96
N ALA A 46 -0.31 -9.36 8.22
CA ALA A 46 0.95 -8.87 8.76
C ALA A 46 2.19 -9.32 7.96
N SER A 47 2.17 -10.53 7.39
CA SER A 47 3.27 -11.01 6.54
C SER A 47 3.43 -10.17 5.28
N HIS A 48 2.34 -9.91 4.55
CA HIS A 48 2.40 -9.13 3.31
C HIS A 48 2.73 -7.65 3.58
N VAL A 49 2.22 -7.09 4.67
CA VAL A 49 2.55 -5.72 5.07
C VAL A 49 4.04 -5.58 5.42
N ARG A 50 4.65 -6.58 6.07
CA ARG A 50 6.10 -6.57 6.30
C ARG A 50 6.88 -6.61 4.99
N ALA A 51 6.47 -7.45 4.05
CA ALA A 51 7.09 -7.49 2.73
C ALA A 51 7.00 -6.13 2.01
N VAL A 52 5.85 -5.44 2.12
CA VAL A 52 5.69 -4.08 1.59
C VAL A 52 6.66 -3.10 2.24
N THR A 53 6.73 -3.10 3.57
CA THR A 53 7.63 -2.25 4.33
C THR A 53 9.09 -2.52 3.97
N GLU A 54 9.49 -3.79 3.85
CA GLU A 54 10.85 -4.19 3.48
C GLU A 54 11.24 -3.69 2.08
N VAL A 55 10.38 -3.92 1.08
CA VAL A 55 10.60 -3.47 -0.30
C VAL A 55 10.78 -1.95 -0.36
N LEU A 56 9.96 -1.20 0.37
CA LEU A 56 10.10 0.27 0.44
C LEU A 56 11.38 0.69 1.16
N HIS A 57 11.72 0.05 2.28
CA HIS A 57 12.93 0.36 3.02
C HIS A 57 14.18 0.11 2.18
N GLN A 58 14.27 -1.05 1.52
CA GLN A 58 15.39 -1.39 0.65
C GLN A 58 15.48 -0.42 -0.53
N PHE A 59 14.37 -0.12 -1.20
CA PHE A 59 14.35 0.84 -2.30
C PHE A 59 14.80 2.24 -1.87
N CYS A 60 14.33 2.71 -0.71
CA CYS A 60 14.75 3.99 -0.17
C CYS A 60 16.23 3.99 0.23
N ALA A 61 16.72 2.92 0.87
CA ALA A 61 18.11 2.78 1.25
C ALA A 61 19.05 2.82 0.03
N ASP A 62 18.69 2.12 -1.04
CA ASP A 62 19.46 2.08 -2.29
C ASP A 62 19.58 3.45 -2.99
N LEU A 63 18.63 4.36 -2.73
CA LEU A 63 18.60 5.70 -3.32
C LEU A 63 19.00 6.81 -2.33
N GLY A 64 19.36 6.46 -1.08
CA GLY A 64 19.59 7.44 -0.02
C GLY A 64 18.34 8.26 0.36
N LEU A 65 17.15 7.75 0.04
CA LEU A 65 15.86 8.38 0.32
C LEU A 65 15.32 7.90 1.66
N LYS A 66 14.30 8.60 2.19
CA LYS A 66 13.57 8.19 3.39
C LYS A 66 12.07 8.27 3.18
N VAL A 67 11.36 7.22 3.58
CA VAL A 67 9.89 7.23 3.59
C VAL A 67 9.41 8.30 4.58
N SER A 68 8.56 9.21 4.12
CA SER A 68 7.96 10.24 4.97
C SER A 68 6.74 9.68 5.71
N LEU A 69 6.95 9.19 6.93
CA LEU A 69 5.86 8.68 7.78
C LEU A 69 4.73 9.70 8.02
N VAL A 70 5.06 11.00 7.97
CA VAL A 70 4.09 12.10 8.14
C VAL A 70 3.17 12.24 6.92
N LYS A 71 3.71 12.06 5.71
CA LYS A 71 2.94 12.15 4.47
C LYS A 71 2.27 10.83 4.10
N SER A 72 2.83 9.70 4.54
CA SER A 72 2.28 8.38 4.29
C SER A 72 1.01 8.13 5.09
N LYS A 73 0.03 7.49 4.44
CA LYS A 73 -1.26 7.16 5.04
C LYS A 73 -1.57 5.69 4.78
N VAL A 74 -2.20 5.02 5.74
CA VAL A 74 -2.71 3.65 5.58
C VAL A 74 -4.23 3.66 5.70
N PHE A 75 -4.89 3.03 4.73
CA PHE A 75 -6.33 2.81 4.74
C PHE A 75 -6.63 1.31 4.63
N ALA A 76 -7.72 0.87 5.26
CA ALA A 76 -8.19 -0.51 5.15
C ALA A 76 -9.70 -0.57 4.95
N SER A 77 -10.15 -1.63 4.28
CA SER A 77 -11.57 -1.93 4.14
C SER A 77 -12.23 -2.23 5.49
N LYS A 78 -13.57 -2.09 5.53
CA LYS A 78 -14.39 -2.27 6.75
C LYS A 78 -14.15 -3.62 7.45
N GLY A 79 -13.83 -4.68 6.70
CA GLY A 79 -13.59 -6.03 7.23
C GLY A 79 -12.27 -6.21 7.99
N VAL A 80 -11.38 -5.22 8.01
CA VAL A 80 -10.12 -5.30 8.77
C VAL A 80 -10.39 -4.94 10.23
N THR A 81 -10.23 -5.91 11.13
CA THR A 81 -10.48 -5.77 12.57
C THR A 81 -9.52 -4.76 13.24
N PRO A 82 -9.91 -4.13 14.35
CA PRO A 82 -9.02 -3.23 15.11
C PRO A 82 -7.69 -3.88 15.50
N ARG A 83 -7.72 -5.15 15.93
CA ARG A 83 -6.51 -5.94 16.23
C ARG A 83 -5.56 -6.03 15.03
N ARG A 84 -6.08 -6.25 13.82
CA ARG A 84 -5.28 -6.28 12.58
C ARG A 84 -4.74 -4.90 12.25
N ARG A 85 -5.53 -3.84 12.42
CA ARG A 85 -5.07 -2.45 12.21
C ARG A 85 -3.91 -2.11 13.15
N ASN A 86 -4.05 -2.36 14.45
CA ASN A 86 -2.97 -2.11 15.42
C ASN A 86 -1.69 -2.87 15.05
N LYS A 87 -1.81 -4.13 14.65
CA LYS A 87 -0.65 -4.91 14.18
C LYS A 87 0.00 -4.33 12.93
N ILE A 88 -0.78 -3.83 11.99
CA ILE A 88 -0.28 -3.18 10.76
C ILE A 88 0.40 -1.86 11.11
N SER A 89 -0.21 -1.01 11.94
CA SER A 89 0.39 0.25 12.36
C SER A 89 1.70 0.06 13.13
N ASN A 90 1.81 -1.01 13.93
CA ASN A 90 3.08 -1.34 14.60
C ASN A 90 4.18 -1.78 13.62
N ILE A 91 3.82 -2.35 12.47
CA ILE A 91 4.77 -2.75 11.43
C ILE A 91 5.19 -1.55 10.59
N THR A 92 4.23 -0.72 10.18
CA THR A 92 4.48 0.38 9.24
C THR A 92 4.89 1.68 9.92
N HIS A 93 4.65 1.80 11.23
CA HIS A 93 4.72 3.04 11.99
C HIS A 93 3.79 4.15 11.48
N ILE A 94 2.75 3.79 10.70
CA ILE A 94 1.76 4.70 10.14
C ILE A 94 0.39 4.42 10.76
N GLN A 95 -0.28 5.48 11.21
CA GLN A 95 -1.64 5.38 11.75
C GLN A 95 -2.66 5.19 10.63
N PHE A 96 -3.72 4.42 10.92
CA PHE A 96 -4.84 4.29 9.99
C PHE A 96 -5.60 5.59 9.87
N THR A 97 -5.89 5.99 8.63
CA THR A 97 -6.79 7.11 8.34
C THR A 97 -8.13 6.60 7.84
N ARG A 98 -9.18 7.41 8.06
CA ARG A 98 -10.48 7.23 7.39
C ARG A 98 -10.56 7.97 6.05
N ASN A 99 -9.57 8.83 5.77
CA ASN A 99 -9.51 9.65 4.58
C ASN A 99 -8.08 9.67 4.01
N LEU A 100 -7.90 9.08 2.83
CA LEU A 100 -6.64 9.15 2.11
C LEU A 100 -6.36 10.55 1.53
N GLY A 101 -7.39 11.38 1.35
CA GLY A 101 -7.29 12.73 0.79
C GLY A 101 -7.31 12.71 -0.73
N LYS A 102 -6.53 13.60 -1.36
CA LYS A 102 -6.44 13.70 -2.81
C LYS A 102 -5.28 12.87 -3.36
N TYR A 103 -5.50 12.26 -4.52
CA TYR A 103 -4.47 11.67 -5.37
C TYR A 103 -4.61 12.29 -6.76
N LEU A 104 -3.56 12.95 -7.25
CA LEU A 104 -3.56 13.63 -8.55
C LEU A 104 -4.68 14.68 -8.70
N GLY A 105 -5.03 15.36 -7.60
CA GLY A 105 -6.10 16.36 -7.57
C GLY A 105 -7.51 15.78 -7.39
N TYR A 106 -7.68 14.46 -7.49
CA TYR A 106 -8.96 13.77 -7.29
C TYR A 106 -9.11 13.30 -5.86
N ASP A 107 -10.28 13.55 -5.25
CA ASP A 107 -10.59 13.00 -3.94
C ASP A 107 -10.68 11.48 -4.02
N MET A 108 -9.89 10.81 -3.19
CA MET A 108 -9.99 9.36 -3.03
C MET A 108 -11.26 9.07 -2.23
N VAL A 109 -12.37 8.85 -2.94
CA VAL A 109 -13.66 8.50 -2.33
C VAL A 109 -13.63 7.04 -1.85
N HIS A 110 -14.16 6.79 -0.67
CA HIS A 110 -14.16 5.47 -0.04
C HIS A 110 -15.58 4.92 0.02
N GLY A 111 -15.88 3.87 -0.75
CA GLY A 111 -17.20 3.24 -0.81
C GLY A 111 -17.65 2.94 -2.24
N ARG A 112 -18.86 2.43 -2.42
CA ARG A 112 -19.48 2.41 -3.75
C ARG A 112 -19.91 3.84 -4.04
N VAL A 113 -19.41 4.40 -5.14
CA VAL A 113 -20.02 5.60 -5.72
C VAL A 113 -21.35 5.14 -6.30
N SER A 114 -22.44 5.48 -5.62
CA SER A 114 -23.78 5.34 -6.18
C SER A 114 -23.96 6.53 -7.11
N ASN A 115 -24.17 6.26 -8.39
CA ASN A 115 -24.76 7.24 -9.31
C ASN A 115 -26.25 7.41 -8.99
#